data_AF-A0A2D0I5Z5-F1
#
_entry.id   AF-A0A2D0I5Z5-F1
#
_cell.length_a   1.000
_cell.length_b   1.000
_cell.length_c   1.000
_cell.angle_alpha   90.00
_cell.angle_beta   90.00
_cell.angle_gamma   90.00
#
_symmetry.space_group_name_H-M   'P 1'
#
loop_
_entity.id
_entity.type
_entity.pdbx_description
1 polymer ?
#
loop_
_entity_poly.entity_id
_entity_poly.type
_entity_poly.pdbx_seq_one_letter_code
_entity_poly.pdbx_strand_id
1 'polypeptide(L)'
;MYYDYNIDHLLSLEAKGLSIEDEGYISAFRSFEGEVYENYIYEKLLRYAANEPQIKSFIIKGPHKHRTRAQSDALSVSWKGQIIYRARHKEIGEFDGLLFTDKELYFVEMTLVKSVSNLKKRLRKKRALLEVLFPRYQVKALLVLNEGATGTSDLPSFASVWMTKPYSARHILERLSSKSPRQPMIRIESSKIAHAEDLKIAAFKYYATLSWMLRSLRGKDPMDVDFFRRPATQRYHDIYTKVYIGYLSVDDFKTLAPDLSWDNSNASRVVVAIEKDHSGGYFLTYFVRHASKKLDNVVIASTGSKVTKKDPFGITLTEMNHLDKVMDQSFYLTLQQHEKLGQLLSKLSH
;
A
#
# COMPACT_ATOMS: atom_id res chain seq x y z
N MET A 1 8.41 -7.69 -27.48
CA MET A 1 8.27 -7.34 -26.05
C MET A 1 7.95 -5.85 -26.01
N TYR A 2 6.79 -5.48 -25.46
CA TYR A 2 6.23 -4.12 -25.55
C TYR A 2 6.12 -3.41 -24.21
N TYR A 3 6.33 -4.12 -23.11
CA TYR A 3 6.55 -3.53 -21.80
C TYR A 3 7.97 -2.93 -21.75
N ASP A 4 8.08 -1.75 -21.18
CA ASP A 4 9.35 -1.04 -21.03
C ASP A 4 9.99 -1.43 -19.68
N TYR A 5 11.06 -2.22 -19.73
CA TYR A 5 11.82 -2.61 -18.54
C TYR A 5 13.08 -1.75 -18.41
N ASN A 6 13.34 -1.19 -17.23
CA ASN A 6 14.58 -0.47 -16.98
C ASN A 6 15.71 -1.45 -16.64
N ILE A 7 16.55 -1.75 -17.63
CA ILE A 7 17.70 -2.65 -17.48
C ILE A 7 19.04 -1.90 -17.40
N ASP A 8 19.06 -0.57 -17.55
CA ASP A 8 20.31 0.20 -17.66
C ASP A 8 21.19 0.03 -16.42
N HIS A 9 20.57 0.00 -15.24
CA HIS A 9 21.30 -0.24 -14.00
C HIS A 9 21.92 -1.64 -13.98
N LEU A 10 21.17 -2.68 -14.36
CA LEU A 10 21.67 -4.06 -14.44
C LEU A 10 22.85 -4.16 -15.40
N LEU A 11 22.71 -3.60 -16.61
CA LEU A 11 23.78 -3.58 -17.60
C LEU A 11 25.03 -2.84 -17.08
N SER A 12 24.84 -1.75 -16.33
CA SER A 12 25.95 -1.01 -15.72
C SER A 12 26.69 -1.81 -14.65
N LEU A 13 26.01 -2.72 -13.95
CA LEU A 13 26.62 -3.61 -12.97
C LEU A 13 27.40 -4.73 -13.68
N GLU A 14 26.83 -5.32 -14.74
CA GLU A 14 27.52 -6.32 -15.57
C GLU A 14 28.78 -5.75 -16.21
N ALA A 15 28.71 -4.52 -16.75
CA ALA A 15 29.85 -3.84 -17.35
C ALA A 15 30.98 -3.53 -16.34
N LYS A 16 30.66 -3.42 -15.05
CA LYS A 16 31.64 -3.26 -13.96
C LYS A 16 32.24 -4.59 -13.48
N GLY A 17 31.85 -5.71 -14.09
CA GLY A 17 32.34 -7.04 -13.73
C GLY A 17 31.79 -7.58 -12.41
N LEU A 18 30.70 -7.00 -11.90
CA LEU A 18 30.02 -7.59 -10.73
C LEU A 18 29.46 -8.96 -11.10
N SER A 19 29.71 -9.93 -10.23
CA SER A 19 29.20 -11.29 -10.31
C SER A 19 27.68 -11.30 -10.09
N ILE A 20 27.04 -12.35 -10.60
CA ILE A 20 25.62 -12.65 -10.32
C ILE A 20 25.35 -12.88 -8.82
N GLU A 21 26.41 -13.12 -8.04
CA GLU A 21 26.36 -13.35 -6.60
C GLU A 21 26.47 -12.05 -5.78
N ASP A 22 26.82 -10.93 -6.41
CA ASP A 22 26.92 -9.65 -5.72
C ASP A 22 25.55 -9.15 -5.26
N GLU A 23 25.45 -8.71 -4.01
CA GLU A 23 24.17 -8.30 -3.40
C GLU A 23 23.46 -7.20 -4.20
N GLY A 24 24.23 -6.24 -4.73
CA GLY A 24 23.70 -5.18 -5.60
C GLY A 24 23.10 -5.72 -6.90
N TYR A 25 23.75 -6.69 -7.52
CA TYR A 25 23.24 -7.35 -8.73
C TYR A 25 22.00 -8.18 -8.42
N ILE A 26 22.04 -9.00 -7.37
CA ILE A 26 20.91 -9.82 -6.93
C ILE A 26 19.67 -8.95 -6.70
N SER A 27 19.82 -7.85 -5.97
CA SER A 27 18.73 -6.92 -5.68
C SER A 27 18.13 -6.32 -6.95
N ALA A 28 18.97 -5.80 -7.85
CA ALA A 28 18.53 -5.24 -9.12
C ALA A 28 17.84 -6.29 -10.01
N PHE A 29 18.38 -7.51 -10.07
CA PHE A 29 17.86 -8.58 -10.90
C PHE A 29 16.52 -9.09 -10.38
N ARG A 30 16.36 -9.22 -9.06
CA ARG A 30 15.08 -9.62 -8.44
C ARG A 30 13.97 -8.60 -8.69
N SER A 31 14.30 -7.30 -8.68
CA SER A 31 13.36 -6.25 -9.03
C SER A 31 12.88 -6.38 -10.48
N PHE A 32 13.82 -6.53 -11.43
CA PHE A 32 13.52 -6.77 -12.84
C PHE A 32 12.71 -8.05 -13.06
N GLU A 33 13.13 -9.16 -12.44
CA GLU A 33 12.48 -10.46 -12.53
C GLU A 33 11.03 -10.40 -12.03
N GLY A 34 10.78 -9.66 -10.95
CA GLY A 34 9.44 -9.39 -10.43
C GLY A 34 8.55 -8.67 -11.45
N GLU A 35 9.06 -7.59 -12.06
CA GLU A 35 8.31 -6.81 -13.06
C GLU A 35 7.98 -7.65 -14.31
N VAL A 36 8.94 -8.44 -14.79
CA VAL A 36 8.74 -9.34 -15.93
C VAL A 36 7.71 -10.42 -15.59
N TYR A 37 7.80 -11.01 -14.40
CA TYR A 37 6.87 -12.00 -13.92
C TYR A 37 5.44 -11.45 -13.83
N GLU A 38 5.26 -10.27 -13.24
CA GLU A 38 3.97 -9.58 -13.17
C GLU A 38 3.35 -9.41 -14.56
N ASN A 39 4.12 -8.88 -15.51
CA ASN A 39 3.63 -8.65 -16.87
C ASN A 39 3.31 -9.96 -17.59
N TYR A 40 4.11 -11.02 -17.39
CA TYR A 40 3.85 -12.34 -17.98
C TYR A 40 2.54 -12.96 -17.48
N ILE A 41 2.30 -12.92 -16.16
CA ILE A 41 1.06 -13.41 -15.58
C ILE A 41 -0.13 -12.53 -15.99
N TYR A 42 0.05 -11.21 -15.99
CA TYR A 42 -0.97 -10.27 -16.45
C TYR A 42 -1.44 -10.58 -17.88
N GLU A 43 -0.52 -10.83 -18.80
CA GLU A 43 -0.82 -11.21 -20.19
C GLU A 43 -1.63 -12.52 -20.29
N LYS A 44 -1.38 -13.49 -19.41
CA LYS A 44 -2.17 -14.73 -19.34
C LYS A 44 -3.57 -14.47 -18.81
N LEU A 45 -3.69 -13.68 -17.74
CA LEU A 45 -4.97 -13.31 -17.15
C LEU A 45 -5.83 -12.51 -18.14
N LEU A 46 -5.23 -11.60 -18.91
CA LEU A 46 -5.92 -10.84 -19.94
C LEU A 46 -6.53 -11.75 -21.01
N ARG A 47 -5.77 -12.74 -21.50
CA ARG A 47 -6.24 -13.76 -22.46
C ARG A 47 -7.35 -14.63 -21.88
N TYR A 48 -7.19 -15.05 -20.64
CA TYR A 48 -8.19 -15.84 -19.95
C TYR A 48 -9.50 -15.05 -19.77
N ALA A 49 -9.41 -13.82 -19.27
CA ALA A 49 -10.55 -12.95 -19.03
C ALA A 49 -11.36 -12.63 -20.28
N ALA A 50 -10.70 -12.47 -21.44
CA ALA A 50 -11.39 -12.27 -22.71
C ALA A 50 -12.35 -13.44 -23.04
N ASN A 51 -12.01 -14.67 -22.62
CA ASN A 51 -12.73 -15.89 -22.98
C ASN A 51 -13.65 -16.43 -21.86
N GLU A 52 -13.38 -16.13 -20.60
CA GLU A 52 -14.12 -16.65 -19.45
C GLU A 52 -15.52 -15.99 -19.30
N PRO A 53 -16.65 -16.72 -19.42
CA PRO A 53 -18.00 -16.14 -19.38
C PRO A 53 -18.37 -15.40 -18.08
N GLN A 54 -17.81 -15.82 -16.94
CA GLN A 54 -18.09 -15.19 -15.64
C GLN A 54 -17.45 -13.80 -15.50
N ILE A 55 -16.35 -13.56 -16.21
CA ILE A 55 -15.67 -12.27 -16.20
C ILE A 55 -16.42 -11.31 -17.13
N LYS A 56 -16.87 -10.19 -16.56
CA LYS A 56 -17.59 -9.12 -17.26
C LYS A 56 -16.67 -7.99 -17.67
N SER A 57 -15.65 -7.71 -16.85
CA SER A 57 -14.67 -6.68 -17.15
C SER A 57 -13.30 -7.04 -16.58
N PHE A 58 -12.24 -6.76 -17.34
CA PHE A 58 -10.85 -6.85 -16.92
C PHE A 58 -10.14 -5.56 -17.26
N ILE A 59 -9.46 -4.97 -16.28
CA ILE A 59 -8.89 -3.63 -16.42
C ILE A 59 -7.54 -3.68 -17.13
N ILE A 60 -7.49 -3.01 -18.27
CA ILE A 60 -6.34 -2.99 -19.17
C ILE A 60 -5.22 -2.07 -18.66
N LYS A 61 -3.96 -2.53 -18.74
CA LYS A 61 -2.76 -1.79 -18.33
C LYS A 61 -1.59 -2.06 -19.29
N GLY A 62 -0.49 -1.32 -19.11
CA GLY A 62 0.72 -1.49 -19.90
C GLY A 62 0.55 -1.12 -21.38
N PRO A 63 1.21 -1.82 -22.32
CA PRO A 63 1.31 -1.43 -23.73
C PRO A 63 0.00 -1.57 -24.52
N HIS A 64 -1.02 -2.22 -23.95
CA HIS A 64 -2.34 -2.34 -24.58
C HIS A 64 -3.16 -1.06 -24.47
N LYS A 65 -2.72 -0.09 -23.65
CA LYS A 65 -3.46 1.13 -23.34
C LYS A 65 -2.74 2.38 -23.85
N HIS A 66 -3.50 3.34 -24.36
CA HIS A 66 -2.98 4.69 -24.64
C HIS A 66 -2.74 5.45 -23.33
N ARG A 67 -1.63 6.18 -23.25
CA ARG A 67 -1.26 6.96 -22.05
C ARG A 67 -2.34 8.03 -21.79
N THR A 68 -2.93 7.99 -20.59
CA THR A 68 -3.92 8.97 -20.12
C THR A 68 -3.29 9.89 -19.07
N ARG A 69 -3.84 11.10 -18.90
CA ARG A 69 -3.43 11.99 -17.80
C ARG A 69 -3.95 11.43 -16.48
N ALA A 70 -3.11 11.51 -15.45
CA ALA A 70 -3.48 11.16 -14.09
C ALA A 70 -4.66 12.02 -13.61
N GLN A 71 -5.69 11.38 -13.05
CA GLN A 71 -6.83 12.07 -12.43
C GLN A 71 -6.75 11.95 -10.91
N SER A 72 -7.16 13.00 -10.21
CA SER A 72 -7.29 13.03 -8.75
C SER A 72 -8.53 12.24 -8.34
N ASP A 73 -8.45 11.51 -7.22
CA ASP A 73 -9.57 10.81 -6.60
C ASP A 73 -10.26 9.80 -7.55
N ALA A 74 -9.45 9.19 -8.41
CA ALA A 74 -9.87 8.25 -9.45
C ALA A 74 -8.89 7.08 -9.60
N LEU A 75 -9.38 5.98 -10.19
CA LEU A 75 -8.52 4.92 -10.71
C LEU A 75 -7.95 5.35 -12.06
N SER A 76 -6.66 5.11 -12.24
CA SER A 76 -5.97 5.37 -13.50
C SER A 76 -4.83 4.38 -13.69
N VAL A 77 -4.23 4.36 -14.88
CA VAL A 77 -2.99 3.61 -15.10
C VAL A 77 -1.82 4.57 -15.01
N SER A 78 -0.83 4.25 -14.18
CA SER A 78 0.37 5.05 -13.97
C SER A 78 1.25 5.09 -15.23
N TRP A 79 2.24 5.98 -15.25
CA TRP A 79 3.23 6.01 -16.32
C TRP A 79 4.04 4.70 -16.42
N LYS A 80 4.16 3.95 -15.31
CA LYS A 80 4.76 2.61 -15.23
C LYS A 80 3.80 1.50 -15.68
N GLY A 81 2.59 1.85 -16.13
CA GLY A 81 1.61 0.86 -16.55
C GLY A 81 0.90 0.14 -15.39
N GLN A 82 0.96 0.65 -14.15
CA GLN A 82 0.30 0.04 -12.98
C GLN A 82 -1.08 0.64 -12.73
N ILE A 83 -2.06 -0.16 -12.29
CA ILE A 83 -3.39 0.36 -11.93
C ILE A 83 -3.30 0.97 -10.55
N ILE A 84 -3.66 2.24 -10.42
CA ILE A 84 -3.46 2.99 -9.18
C ILE A 84 -4.67 3.86 -8.85
N TYR A 85 -4.90 4.05 -7.56
CA TYR A 85 -5.82 5.05 -7.03
C TYR A 85 -5.04 6.18 -6.36
N ARG A 86 -5.35 7.42 -6.76
CA ARG A 86 -4.74 8.61 -6.17
C ARG A 86 -5.74 9.36 -5.31
N ALA A 87 -5.34 9.76 -4.11
CA ALA A 87 -6.01 10.81 -3.36
C ALA A 87 -5.23 12.11 -3.57
N ARG A 88 -5.86 13.13 -4.16
CA ARG A 88 -5.14 14.29 -4.71
C ARG A 88 -4.03 13.85 -5.68
N HIS A 89 -2.77 14.14 -5.33
CA HIS A 89 -1.58 13.83 -6.13
C HIS A 89 -0.76 12.66 -5.55
N LYS A 90 -1.28 11.94 -4.54
CA LYS A 90 -0.59 10.85 -3.87
C LYS A 90 -1.25 9.52 -4.17
N GLU A 91 -0.43 8.55 -4.57
CA GLU A 91 -0.83 7.16 -4.76
C GLU A 91 -1.08 6.54 -3.39
N ILE A 92 -2.30 6.03 -3.17
CA ILE A 92 -2.66 5.37 -1.91
C ILE A 92 -3.03 3.90 -2.10
N GLY A 93 -3.25 3.46 -3.34
CA GLY A 93 -3.46 2.07 -3.72
C GLY A 93 -2.87 1.79 -5.10
N GLU A 94 -2.33 0.59 -5.27
CA GLU A 94 -1.76 0.05 -6.49
C GLU A 94 -2.24 -1.39 -6.66
N PHE A 95 -2.51 -1.83 -7.87
CA PHE A 95 -3.09 -3.14 -8.18
C PHE A 95 -2.45 -3.74 -9.43
N ASP A 96 -2.06 -5.01 -9.34
CA ASP A 96 -1.36 -5.69 -10.45
C ASP A 96 -2.36 -6.10 -11.53
N GLY A 97 -3.62 -6.32 -11.14
CA GLY A 97 -4.77 -6.52 -12.01
C GLY A 97 -6.08 -6.29 -11.27
N LEU A 98 -7.12 -5.94 -12.01
CA LEU A 98 -8.50 -5.84 -11.51
C LEU A 98 -9.43 -6.54 -12.50
N LEU A 99 -10.33 -7.36 -11.97
CA LEU A 99 -11.38 -8.02 -12.75
C LEU A 99 -12.71 -7.98 -12.01
N PHE A 100 -13.79 -7.98 -12.78
CA PHE A 100 -15.16 -7.84 -12.29
C PHE A 100 -16.01 -8.97 -12.86
N THR A 101 -16.81 -9.57 -11.99
CA THR A 101 -17.95 -10.42 -12.34
C THR A 101 -19.24 -9.63 -12.10
N ASP A 102 -20.40 -10.29 -12.09
CA ASP A 102 -21.68 -9.61 -11.80
C ASP A 102 -21.77 -9.10 -10.36
N LYS A 103 -21.10 -9.74 -9.39
CA LYS A 103 -21.21 -9.43 -7.96
C LYS A 103 -19.88 -9.28 -7.24
N GLU A 104 -18.78 -9.63 -7.89
CA GLU A 104 -17.48 -9.73 -7.24
C GLU A 104 -16.42 -8.91 -7.99
N LEU A 105 -15.51 -8.33 -7.23
CA LEU A 105 -14.35 -7.62 -7.75
C LEU A 105 -13.13 -8.34 -7.20
N TYR A 106 -12.30 -8.87 -8.09
CA TYR A 106 -11.03 -9.45 -7.69
C TYR A 106 -9.90 -8.49 -8.02
N PHE A 107 -9.08 -8.19 -7.02
CA PHE A 107 -7.77 -7.59 -7.26
C PHE A 107 -6.70 -8.67 -7.25
N VAL A 108 -5.74 -8.53 -8.16
CA VAL A 108 -4.65 -9.47 -8.32
C VAL A 108 -3.41 -8.92 -7.62
N GLU A 109 -2.73 -9.80 -6.92
CA GLU A 109 -1.45 -9.55 -6.26
C GLU A 109 -0.47 -10.64 -6.65
N MET A 110 0.65 -10.26 -7.23
CA MET A 110 1.66 -11.20 -7.72
C MET A 110 2.94 -10.99 -6.94
N THR A 111 3.57 -12.07 -6.48
CA THR A 111 4.86 -11.94 -5.80
C THR A 111 5.75 -13.16 -5.99
N LEU A 112 7.05 -12.90 -6.13
CA LEU A 112 8.11 -13.90 -6.12
C LEU A 112 8.64 -14.17 -4.70
N VAL A 113 8.13 -13.46 -3.69
CA VAL A 113 8.63 -13.56 -2.30
C VAL A 113 8.21 -14.90 -1.68
N LYS A 114 9.15 -15.54 -0.98
CA LYS A 114 8.95 -16.86 -0.37
C LYS A 114 8.03 -16.86 0.85
N SER A 115 7.82 -15.73 1.52
CA SER A 115 6.95 -15.64 2.70
C SER A 115 5.88 -14.56 2.48
N VAL A 116 4.62 -14.93 2.68
CA VAL A 116 3.47 -14.03 2.50
C VAL A 116 2.93 -13.45 3.81
N SER A 117 3.61 -13.65 4.94
CA SER A 117 3.17 -13.17 6.25
C SER A 117 2.93 -11.65 6.29
N ASN A 118 3.81 -10.89 5.64
CA ASN A 118 3.73 -9.42 5.55
C ASN A 118 2.68 -8.93 4.52
N LEU A 119 2.15 -9.83 3.68
CA LEU A 119 1.19 -9.46 2.64
C LEU A 119 -0.17 -9.11 3.23
N LYS A 120 -0.55 -9.67 4.39
CA LYS A 120 -1.87 -9.49 5.01
C LYS A 120 -2.26 -8.03 5.20
N LYS A 121 -1.35 -7.17 5.70
CA LYS A 121 -1.61 -5.73 5.89
C LYS A 121 -1.87 -5.04 4.54
N ARG A 122 -1.11 -5.40 3.50
CA ARG A 122 -1.29 -4.89 2.13
C ARG A 122 -2.62 -5.35 1.52
N LEU A 123 -3.01 -6.62 1.70
CA LEU A 123 -4.30 -7.13 1.23
C LEU A 123 -5.49 -6.47 1.93
N ARG A 124 -5.45 -6.30 3.26
CA ARG A 124 -6.49 -5.59 4.01
C ARG A 124 -6.67 -4.16 3.50
N LYS A 125 -5.57 -3.43 3.32
CA LYS A 125 -5.59 -2.07 2.77
C LYS A 125 -6.22 -2.00 1.37
N LYS A 126 -5.76 -2.85 0.45
CA LYS A 126 -6.26 -2.91 -0.93
C LYS A 126 -7.75 -3.26 -0.96
N ARG A 127 -8.16 -4.28 -0.21
CA ARG A 127 -9.56 -4.68 -0.06
C ARG A 127 -10.40 -3.52 0.47
N ALA A 128 -10.03 -2.93 1.60
CA ALA A 128 -10.80 -1.88 2.24
C ALA A 128 -10.99 -0.67 1.32
N LEU A 129 -9.96 -0.28 0.57
CA LEU A 129 -10.06 0.78 -0.43
C LEU A 129 -11.07 0.42 -1.52
N LEU A 130 -10.96 -0.76 -2.12
CA LEU A 130 -11.86 -1.19 -3.18
C LEU A 130 -13.31 -1.34 -2.69
N GLU A 131 -13.55 -1.78 -1.45
CA GLU A 131 -14.91 -1.86 -0.92
C GLU A 131 -15.53 -0.47 -0.67
N VAL A 132 -14.71 0.57 -0.48
CA VAL A 132 -15.21 1.97 -0.43
C VAL A 132 -15.53 2.46 -1.85
N LEU A 133 -14.67 2.17 -2.82
CA LEU A 133 -14.84 2.62 -4.21
C LEU A 133 -15.96 1.87 -4.94
N PHE A 134 -16.19 0.60 -4.60
CA PHE A 134 -17.12 -0.31 -5.27
C PHE A 134 -18.04 -1.00 -4.26
N PRO A 135 -18.90 -0.26 -3.55
CA PRO A 135 -19.67 -0.78 -2.41
C PRO A 135 -20.69 -1.88 -2.78
N ARG A 136 -20.98 -2.07 -4.08
CA ARG A 136 -21.89 -3.10 -4.58
C ARG A 136 -21.21 -4.45 -4.83
N TYR A 137 -19.88 -4.50 -4.81
CA TYR A 137 -19.12 -5.71 -5.11
C TYR A 137 -18.57 -6.33 -3.84
N GLN A 138 -18.58 -7.67 -3.79
CA GLN A 138 -17.77 -8.40 -2.84
C GLN A 138 -16.32 -8.40 -3.33
N VAL A 139 -15.43 -7.77 -2.55
CA VAL A 139 -14.01 -7.66 -2.92
C VAL A 139 -13.25 -8.91 -2.47
N LYS A 140 -12.59 -9.56 -3.43
CA LYS A 140 -11.73 -10.74 -3.24
C LYS A 140 -10.32 -10.46 -3.76
N ALA A 141 -9.36 -11.28 -3.34
CA ALA A 141 -7.99 -11.22 -3.80
C ALA A 141 -7.62 -12.51 -4.54
N LEU A 142 -6.96 -12.39 -5.69
CA LEU A 142 -6.25 -13.50 -6.34
C LEU A 142 -4.76 -13.29 -6.13
N LEU A 143 -4.13 -14.18 -5.37
CA LEU A 143 -2.69 -14.16 -5.13
C LEU A 143 -2.01 -15.13 -6.10
N VAL A 144 -1.04 -14.64 -6.86
CA VAL A 144 -0.23 -15.49 -7.74
C VAL A 144 1.15 -15.65 -7.11
N LEU A 145 1.44 -16.86 -6.64
CA LEU A 145 2.61 -17.19 -5.83
C LEU A 145 3.42 -18.30 -6.50
N ASN A 146 4.73 -18.32 -6.27
CA ASN A 146 5.55 -19.47 -6.69
C ASN A 146 5.43 -20.64 -5.70
N GLU A 147 5.57 -21.85 -6.22
CA GLU A 147 5.79 -23.06 -5.43
C GLU A 147 6.93 -22.85 -4.41
N GLY A 148 6.70 -23.33 -3.18
CA GLY A 148 7.59 -23.11 -2.04
C GLY A 148 7.31 -21.84 -1.24
N ALA A 149 6.29 -21.04 -1.60
CA ALA A 149 5.83 -19.94 -0.74
C ALA A 149 5.22 -20.47 0.56
N THR A 150 5.67 -19.93 1.70
CA THR A 150 5.23 -20.28 3.06
C THR A 150 4.27 -19.25 3.63
N GLY A 151 3.47 -19.65 4.62
CA GLY A 151 2.49 -18.78 5.29
C GLY A 151 1.16 -18.62 4.53
N THR A 152 0.90 -19.48 3.54
CA THR A 152 -0.34 -19.48 2.75
C THR A 152 -1.55 -19.98 3.53
N SER A 153 -1.33 -20.80 4.57
CA SER A 153 -2.37 -21.29 5.49
C SER A 153 -3.09 -20.17 6.24
N ASP A 154 -2.39 -19.06 6.49
CA ASP A 154 -2.89 -17.99 7.35
C ASP A 154 -3.42 -16.79 6.54
N LEU A 155 -3.69 -17.00 5.25
CA LEU A 155 -4.22 -15.98 4.38
C LEU A 155 -5.67 -15.65 4.75
N PRO A 156 -6.10 -14.39 4.58
CA PRO A 156 -7.50 -14.02 4.82
C PRO A 156 -8.45 -14.82 3.93
N SER A 157 -9.67 -15.11 4.43
CA SER A 157 -10.68 -15.91 3.72
C SER A 157 -11.16 -15.33 2.38
N PHE A 158 -10.89 -14.04 2.11
CA PHE A 158 -11.18 -13.40 0.84
C PHE A 158 -10.07 -13.57 -0.21
N ALA A 159 -8.96 -14.21 0.15
CA ALA A 159 -7.84 -14.45 -0.74
C ALA A 159 -7.84 -15.89 -1.26
N SER A 160 -7.69 -16.04 -2.56
CA SER A 160 -7.45 -17.32 -3.24
C SER A 160 -6.05 -17.34 -3.81
N VAL A 161 -5.43 -18.52 -3.87
CA VAL A 161 -4.04 -18.67 -4.32
C VAL A 161 -3.98 -19.45 -5.63
N TRP A 162 -3.24 -18.90 -6.59
CA TRP A 162 -2.77 -19.61 -7.78
C TRP A 162 -1.26 -19.85 -7.65
N MET A 163 -0.87 -21.11 -7.50
CA MET A 163 0.53 -21.51 -7.46
C MET A 163 1.11 -21.68 -8.86
N THR A 164 2.28 -21.09 -9.09
CA THR A 164 3.08 -21.20 -10.31
C THR A 164 4.40 -21.90 -10.04
N LYS A 165 4.98 -22.50 -11.08
CA LYS A 165 6.36 -22.99 -11.00
C LYS A 165 7.33 -21.82 -10.79
N PRO A 166 8.50 -22.05 -10.16
CA PRO A 166 9.54 -21.04 -10.04
C PRO A 166 9.86 -20.42 -11.40
N TYR A 167 9.90 -19.09 -11.44
CA TYR A 167 10.15 -18.32 -12.65
C TYR A 167 11.55 -17.71 -12.65
N SER A 168 12.18 -17.64 -13.82
CA SER A 168 13.38 -16.81 -14.01
C SER A 168 13.33 -15.98 -15.29
N ALA A 169 13.65 -14.69 -15.16
CA ALA A 169 13.64 -13.72 -16.25
C ALA A 169 14.98 -13.62 -17.02
N ARG A 170 15.95 -14.50 -16.77
CA ARG A 170 17.30 -14.39 -17.37
C ARG A 170 17.28 -14.36 -18.91
N HIS A 171 16.51 -15.24 -19.53
CA HIS A 171 16.31 -15.29 -20.98
C HIS A 171 15.66 -14.01 -21.55
N ILE A 172 14.87 -13.28 -20.74
CA ILE A 172 14.28 -12.00 -21.10
C ILE A 172 15.33 -10.90 -21.05
N LEU A 173 16.17 -10.87 -20.01
CA LEU A 173 17.30 -9.94 -19.90
C LEU A 173 18.24 -10.07 -21.11
N GLU A 174 18.69 -11.28 -21.42
CA GLU A 174 19.58 -11.56 -22.57
C GLU A 174 18.99 -11.08 -23.91
N ARG A 175 17.68 -11.27 -24.10
CA ARG A 175 16.98 -10.80 -25.29
C ARG A 175 16.88 -9.27 -25.35
N LEU A 176 16.68 -8.60 -24.22
CA LEU A 176 16.63 -7.14 -24.16
C LEU A 176 18.01 -6.52 -24.39
N SER A 177 19.06 -7.12 -23.82
CA SER A 177 20.46 -6.68 -23.99
C SER A 177 20.94 -6.78 -25.44
N SER A 178 20.51 -7.81 -26.18
CA SER A 178 20.90 -8.04 -27.57
C SER A 178 20.22 -7.13 -28.60
N LYS A 179 19.30 -6.24 -28.20
CA LYS A 179 18.48 -5.38 -29.08
C LYS A 179 17.79 -6.15 -30.23
N SER A 180 17.46 -7.42 -30.00
CA SER A 180 16.79 -8.28 -30.98
C SER A 180 15.49 -7.63 -31.51
N PRO A 181 15.15 -7.79 -32.80
CA PRO A 181 13.94 -7.18 -33.38
C PRO A 181 12.67 -7.62 -32.63
N ARG A 182 11.76 -6.66 -32.42
CA ARG A 182 10.50 -6.89 -31.72
C ARG A 182 9.50 -7.52 -32.69
N GLN A 183 8.99 -8.70 -32.33
CA GLN A 183 7.81 -9.25 -33.01
C GLN A 183 6.59 -8.35 -32.77
N PRO A 184 5.64 -8.28 -33.73
CA PRO A 184 4.39 -7.52 -33.62
C PRO A 184 3.61 -7.81 -32.34
N MET A 185 2.93 -6.79 -31.82
CA MET A 185 2.10 -6.92 -30.62
C MET A 185 0.78 -7.58 -30.98
N ILE A 186 0.48 -8.69 -30.32
CA ILE A 186 -0.85 -9.30 -30.39
C ILE A 186 -1.74 -8.56 -29.39
N ARG A 187 -2.61 -7.69 -29.89
CA ARG A 187 -3.61 -6.99 -29.08
C ARG A 187 -4.81 -7.91 -28.84
N ILE A 188 -5.42 -7.76 -27.67
CA ILE A 188 -6.64 -8.50 -27.31
C ILE A 188 -7.83 -7.59 -27.53
N GLU A 189 -8.68 -7.96 -28.47
CA GLU A 189 -9.93 -7.27 -28.77
C GLU A 189 -11.08 -8.06 -28.13
N SER A 190 -11.67 -7.51 -27.09
CA SER A 190 -12.85 -8.07 -26.44
C SER A 190 -13.62 -6.97 -25.71
N SER A 191 -14.95 -7.05 -25.76
CA SER A 191 -15.84 -6.11 -25.05
C SER A 191 -15.72 -6.20 -23.53
N LYS A 192 -15.05 -7.23 -23.00
CA LYS A 192 -14.74 -7.39 -21.58
C LYS A 192 -13.50 -6.62 -21.14
N ILE A 193 -12.74 -6.05 -22.07
CA ILE A 193 -11.53 -5.30 -21.71
C ILE A 193 -11.91 -3.84 -21.51
N ALA A 194 -11.71 -3.33 -20.28
CA ALA A 194 -12.12 -1.98 -19.90
C ALA A 194 -10.93 -1.12 -19.47
N HIS A 195 -11.07 0.20 -19.61
CA HIS A 195 -10.08 1.15 -19.12
C HIS A 195 -10.41 1.59 -17.69
N ALA A 196 -9.37 1.81 -16.89
CA ALA A 196 -9.52 2.23 -15.49
C ALA A 196 -10.30 3.55 -15.33
N GLU A 197 -10.19 4.47 -16.29
CA GLU A 197 -10.86 5.77 -16.28
C GLU A 197 -12.36 5.67 -16.56
N ASP A 198 -12.81 4.59 -17.21
CA ASP A 198 -14.22 4.38 -17.54
C ASP A 198 -15.00 3.80 -16.34
N LEU A 199 -14.28 3.40 -15.28
CA LEU A 199 -14.89 2.82 -14.08
C LEU A 199 -15.61 3.90 -13.27
N LYS A 200 -16.91 3.68 -13.07
CA LYS A 200 -17.70 4.46 -12.13
C LYS A 200 -17.40 4.01 -10.71
N ILE A 201 -16.79 4.88 -9.93
CA ILE A 201 -16.45 4.65 -8.52
C ILE A 201 -17.29 5.53 -7.60
N ALA A 202 -17.53 5.05 -6.38
CA ALA A 202 -18.05 5.89 -5.31
C ALA A 202 -16.99 6.91 -4.87
N ALA A 203 -17.44 8.12 -4.53
CA ALA A 203 -16.55 9.20 -4.13
C ALA A 203 -15.90 8.91 -2.76
N PHE A 204 -14.57 8.91 -2.72
CA PHE A 204 -13.81 8.77 -1.48
C PHE A 204 -13.03 10.05 -1.15
N LYS A 205 -13.60 10.87 -0.25
CA LYS A 205 -13.01 12.14 0.19
C LYS A 205 -11.94 11.92 1.27
N TYR A 206 -10.80 11.35 0.89
CA TYR A 206 -9.70 10.93 1.78
C TYR A 206 -9.44 11.88 2.97
N TYR A 207 -9.06 13.14 2.72
CA TYR A 207 -8.72 14.07 3.80
C TYR A 207 -9.93 14.50 4.66
N ALA A 208 -11.13 14.55 4.08
CA ALA A 208 -12.34 14.84 4.84
C ALA A 208 -12.68 13.68 5.79
N THR A 209 -12.55 12.44 5.31
CA THR A 209 -12.70 11.24 6.13
C THR A 209 -11.63 11.18 7.23
N LEU A 210 -10.38 11.54 6.94
CA LEU A 210 -9.31 11.61 7.93
C LEU A 210 -9.65 12.59 9.07
N SER A 211 -10.13 13.79 8.74
CA SER A 211 -10.58 14.78 9.74
C SER A 211 -11.78 14.31 10.54
N TRP A 212 -12.76 13.67 9.88
CA TRP A 212 -13.93 13.10 10.53
C TRP A 212 -13.54 12.02 11.54
N MET A 213 -12.67 11.08 11.14
CA MET A 213 -12.18 10.02 12.05
C MET A 213 -11.49 10.60 13.27
N LEU A 214 -10.55 11.54 13.07
CA LEU A 214 -9.83 12.18 14.17
C LEU A 214 -10.79 12.85 15.18
N ARG A 215 -11.74 13.65 14.69
CA ARG A 215 -12.72 14.35 15.53
C ARG A 215 -13.64 13.39 16.27
N SER A 216 -14.17 12.39 15.56
CA SER A 216 -15.09 11.42 16.15
C SER A 216 -14.44 10.55 17.21
N LEU A 217 -13.18 10.14 17.00
CA LEU A 217 -12.44 9.38 18.00
C LEU A 217 -12.17 10.19 19.26
N ARG A 218 -11.97 11.50 19.14
CA ARG A 218 -11.80 12.41 20.26
C ARG A 218 -13.11 12.94 20.85
N GLY A 219 -14.23 12.32 20.52
CA GLY A 219 -15.53 12.65 21.12
C GLY A 219 -15.68 12.20 22.58
N LYS A 220 -14.83 11.29 23.08
CA LYS A 220 -14.83 10.82 24.48
C LYS A 220 -13.42 10.75 25.05
N ASP A 221 -13.29 10.76 26.38
CA ASP A 221 -12.02 10.61 27.08
C ASP A 221 -11.67 9.13 27.36
N PRO A 222 -10.47 8.63 27.00
CA PRO A 222 -9.49 9.28 26.13
C PRO A 222 -9.78 9.10 24.63
N MET A 223 -10.69 8.19 24.28
CA MET A 223 -11.17 7.93 22.92
C MET A 223 -12.58 7.31 22.93
N ASP A 224 -13.38 7.57 21.91
CA ASP A 224 -14.65 6.86 21.68
C ASP A 224 -14.42 5.45 21.08
N VAL A 225 -14.40 4.44 21.96
CA VAL A 225 -14.19 3.03 21.62
C VAL A 225 -15.31 2.47 20.74
N ASP A 226 -16.55 2.87 20.99
CA ASP A 226 -17.70 2.38 20.23
C ASP A 226 -17.59 2.84 18.79
N PHE A 227 -17.21 4.11 18.59
CA PHE A 227 -16.91 4.65 17.27
C PHE A 227 -15.73 3.91 16.61
N PHE A 228 -14.63 3.69 17.34
CA PHE A 228 -13.44 3.01 16.83
C PHE A 228 -13.77 1.59 16.34
N ARG A 229 -14.61 0.85 17.05
CA ARG A 229 -14.98 -0.55 16.72
C ARG A 229 -15.95 -0.69 15.55
N ARG A 230 -16.58 0.39 15.07
CA ARG A 230 -17.55 0.29 13.97
C ARG A 230 -16.88 -0.30 12.72
N PRO A 231 -17.55 -1.21 11.97
CA PRO A 231 -17.00 -1.78 10.74
C PRO A 231 -16.58 -0.73 9.71
N ALA A 232 -17.33 0.37 9.60
CA ALA A 232 -16.97 1.48 8.71
C ALA A 232 -15.66 2.17 9.15
N THR A 233 -15.49 2.41 10.45
CA THR A 233 -14.27 3.01 11.00
C THR A 233 -13.07 2.09 10.82
N GLN A 234 -13.24 0.79 11.06
CA GLN A 234 -12.17 -0.20 10.86
C GLN A 234 -11.76 -0.34 9.39
N ARG A 235 -12.70 -0.25 8.46
CA ARG A 235 -12.41 -0.21 7.02
C ARG A 235 -11.53 1.00 6.68
N TYR A 236 -11.85 2.17 7.20
CA TYR A 236 -11.01 3.35 6.97
C TYR A 236 -9.64 3.21 7.66
N HIS A 237 -9.58 2.67 8.88
CA HIS A 237 -8.31 2.34 9.53
C HIS A 237 -7.44 1.44 8.63
N ASP A 238 -8.01 0.41 8.02
CA ASP A 238 -7.28 -0.45 7.10
C ASP A 238 -6.74 0.30 5.87
N ILE A 239 -7.47 1.30 5.36
CA ILE A 239 -7.02 2.17 4.25
C ILE A 239 -5.84 3.06 4.68
N TYR A 240 -5.96 3.77 5.82
CA TYR A 240 -4.93 4.69 6.30
C TYR A 240 -3.72 3.98 6.91
N THR A 241 -3.90 2.71 7.27
CA THR A 241 -3.01 1.84 8.06
C THR A 241 -2.68 2.32 9.46
N LYS A 242 -3.20 3.49 9.84
CA LYS A 242 -3.04 4.18 11.12
C LYS A 242 -4.20 5.15 11.30
N VAL A 243 -4.51 5.49 12.54
CA VAL A 243 -5.53 6.48 12.86
C VAL A 243 -5.01 7.47 13.88
N TYR A 244 -5.04 8.76 13.54
CA TYR A 244 -4.57 9.82 14.42
C TYR A 244 -5.57 10.07 15.54
N ILE A 245 -5.05 10.24 16.75
CA ILE A 245 -5.88 10.42 17.95
C ILE A 245 -5.58 11.73 18.68
N GLY A 246 -4.44 12.37 18.45
CA GLY A 246 -4.13 13.66 19.08
C GLY A 246 -2.64 13.96 19.01
N TYR A 247 -2.16 14.82 19.90
CA TYR A 247 -0.74 15.11 20.04
C TYR A 247 -0.32 15.28 21.50
N LEU A 248 0.96 15.01 21.76
CA LEU A 248 1.66 15.31 23.00
C LEU A 248 2.51 16.56 22.82
N SER A 249 2.82 17.23 23.93
CA SER A 249 3.92 18.20 23.94
C SER A 249 5.25 17.48 23.72
N VAL A 250 6.26 18.21 23.25
CA VAL A 250 7.61 17.63 23.08
C VAL A 250 8.19 17.18 24.42
N ASP A 251 7.94 17.93 25.49
CA ASP A 251 8.49 17.62 26.82
C ASP A 251 7.83 16.38 27.42
N ASP A 252 6.50 16.23 27.32
CA ASP A 252 5.80 15.01 27.70
C ASP A 252 6.35 13.79 26.93
N PHE A 253 6.60 13.95 25.63
CA PHE A 253 7.10 12.86 24.82
C PHE A 253 8.56 12.50 25.12
N LYS A 254 9.40 13.46 25.52
CA LYS A 254 10.76 13.19 26.01
C LYS A 254 10.75 12.33 27.27
N THR A 255 9.75 12.45 28.13
CA THR A 255 9.58 11.55 29.28
C THR A 255 9.25 10.12 28.85
N LEU A 256 8.45 9.96 27.78
CA LEU A 256 8.06 8.64 27.26
C LEU A 256 9.18 7.96 26.45
N ALA A 257 10.00 8.74 25.76
CA ALA A 257 11.06 8.27 24.87
C ALA A 257 12.37 9.04 25.12
N PRO A 258 13.00 8.85 26.30
CA PRO A 258 14.18 9.61 26.72
C PRO A 258 15.44 9.30 25.89
N ASP A 259 15.43 8.19 25.15
CA ASP A 259 16.54 7.72 24.32
C ASP A 259 16.60 8.37 22.92
N LEU A 260 15.60 9.16 22.55
CA LEU A 260 15.57 9.84 21.25
C LEU A 260 16.49 11.07 21.24
N SER A 261 17.30 11.20 20.19
CA SER A 261 18.01 12.45 19.90
C SER A 261 17.04 13.49 19.34
N TRP A 262 17.10 14.69 19.91
CA TRP A 262 16.35 15.87 19.47
C TRP A 262 17.22 16.89 18.74
N ASP A 263 18.45 16.52 18.39
CA ASP A 263 19.42 17.44 17.81
C ASP A 263 18.90 18.01 16.50
N ASN A 264 18.94 19.35 16.39
CA ASN A 264 18.44 20.09 15.24
C ASN A 264 16.96 19.81 14.92
N SER A 265 16.14 19.51 15.94
CA SER A 265 14.71 19.33 15.82
C SER A 265 13.94 20.63 16.04
N ASN A 266 13.13 21.03 15.05
CA ASN A 266 12.16 22.13 15.19
C ASN A 266 10.74 21.61 15.46
N ALA A 267 10.61 20.42 16.05
CA ALA A 267 9.32 19.85 16.38
C ALA A 267 8.63 20.69 17.47
N SER A 268 7.37 21.07 17.24
CA SER A 268 6.55 21.79 18.22
C SER A 268 5.59 20.88 19.00
N ARG A 269 5.34 19.68 18.49
CA ARG A 269 4.48 18.66 19.07
C ARG A 269 4.78 17.28 18.47
N VAL A 270 4.27 16.24 19.12
CA VAL A 270 4.38 14.86 18.68
C VAL A 270 2.99 14.30 18.40
N VAL A 271 2.70 13.98 17.14
CA VAL A 271 1.38 13.46 16.77
C VAL A 271 1.27 11.99 17.14
N VAL A 272 0.22 11.63 17.86
CA VAL A 272 -0.07 10.27 18.31
C VAL A 272 -1.05 9.61 17.34
N ALA A 273 -0.75 8.38 16.95
CA ALA A 273 -1.61 7.55 16.13
C ALA A 273 -1.70 6.12 16.67
N ILE A 274 -2.77 5.43 16.29
CA ILE A 274 -3.02 4.02 16.57
C ILE A 274 -2.73 3.26 15.29
N GLU A 275 -1.89 2.22 15.35
CA GLU A 275 -1.69 1.28 14.25
C GLU A 275 -2.20 -0.12 14.59
N LYS A 276 -2.52 -0.88 13.54
CA LYS A 276 -2.88 -2.29 13.61
C LYS A 276 -1.69 -3.14 13.18
N ASP A 277 -1.30 -4.10 14.01
CA ASP A 277 -0.26 -5.07 13.69
C ASP A 277 -0.77 -6.18 12.74
N HIS A 278 0.10 -7.15 12.43
CA HIS A 278 -0.25 -8.28 11.56
C HIS A 278 -1.24 -9.27 12.21
N SER A 279 -1.29 -9.33 13.53
CA SER A 279 -2.19 -10.18 14.33
C SER A 279 -3.59 -9.56 14.51
N GLY A 280 -3.72 -8.25 14.27
CA GLY A 280 -4.94 -7.49 14.54
C GLY A 280 -4.92 -6.74 15.88
N GLY A 281 -3.83 -6.86 16.64
CA GLY A 281 -3.57 -6.06 17.83
C GLY A 281 -3.32 -4.59 17.48
N TYR A 282 -3.56 -3.71 18.47
CA TYR A 282 -3.38 -2.28 18.32
C TYR A 282 -2.23 -1.77 19.17
N PHE A 283 -1.48 -0.81 18.65
CA PHE A 283 -0.40 -0.15 19.38
C PHE A 283 -0.32 1.34 19.03
N LEU A 284 0.29 2.11 19.94
CA LEU A 284 0.55 3.53 19.71
C LEU A 284 1.84 3.72 18.90
N THR A 285 1.78 4.64 17.96
CA THR A 285 2.93 5.12 17.21
C THR A 285 2.92 6.65 17.17
N TYR A 286 4.09 7.23 16.99
CA TYR A 286 4.30 8.66 17.15
C TYR A 286 4.95 9.24 15.91
N PHE A 287 4.56 10.44 15.54
CA PHE A 287 5.12 11.16 14.41
C PHE A 287 5.79 12.44 14.91
N VAL A 288 7.11 12.48 14.78
CA VAL A 288 7.94 13.63 15.15
C VAL A 288 8.37 14.34 13.88
N ARG A 289 7.86 15.55 13.66
CA ARG A 289 8.25 16.35 12.51
C ARG A 289 9.34 17.34 12.91
N HIS A 290 10.57 17.00 12.61
CA HIS A 290 11.74 17.84 12.87
C HIS A 290 11.82 19.04 11.94
N ALA A 291 11.35 18.91 10.69
CA ALA A 291 11.32 19.99 9.68
C ALA A 291 10.30 19.66 8.57
N SER A 292 10.07 20.59 7.63
CA SER A 292 9.05 20.44 6.55
C SER A 292 9.13 19.12 5.77
N LYS A 293 10.34 18.57 5.56
CA LYS A 293 10.56 17.29 4.86
C LYS A 293 11.23 16.21 5.73
N LYS A 294 11.40 16.45 7.03
CA LYS A 294 12.02 15.50 7.97
C LYS A 294 10.98 15.05 8.98
N LEU A 295 10.44 13.86 8.73
CA LEU A 295 9.40 13.23 9.52
C LEU A 295 9.84 11.84 9.95
N ASP A 296 9.85 11.62 11.25
CA ASP A 296 10.18 10.34 11.84
C ASP A 296 8.92 9.70 12.41
N ASN A 297 8.78 8.39 12.20
CA ASN A 297 7.83 7.55 12.89
C ASN A 297 8.56 6.82 14.02
N VAL A 298 8.04 6.94 15.23
CA VAL A 298 8.61 6.34 16.42
C VAL A 298 7.65 5.30 16.97
N VAL A 299 8.18 4.13 17.32
CA VAL A 299 7.48 3.11 18.09
C VAL A 299 8.28 2.89 19.37
N ILE A 300 7.64 3.09 20.52
CA ILE A 300 8.26 2.87 21.83
C ILE A 300 8.06 1.41 22.20
N ALA A 301 9.14 0.69 22.45
CA ALA A 301 9.14 -0.69 22.93
C ALA A 301 9.81 -0.79 24.31
N SER A 302 9.69 -1.94 24.97
CA SER A 302 10.30 -2.19 26.28
C SER A 302 11.83 -2.08 26.27
N THR A 303 12.46 -2.33 25.12
CA THR A 303 13.91 -2.28 24.93
C THR A 303 14.42 -0.94 24.37
N GLY A 304 13.55 0.06 24.23
CA GLY A 304 13.87 1.38 23.70
C GLY A 304 12.98 1.81 22.52
N SER A 305 13.30 2.96 21.94
CA SER A 305 12.54 3.58 20.87
C SER A 305 13.06 3.16 19.48
N LYS A 306 12.18 2.64 18.64
CA LYS A 306 12.47 2.35 17.23
C LYS A 306 12.08 3.53 16.36
N VAL A 307 13.05 4.10 15.65
CA VAL A 307 12.84 5.24 14.74
C VAL A 307 12.86 4.77 13.28
N THR A 308 11.84 5.16 12.52
CA THR A 308 11.75 4.94 11.07
C THR A 308 11.55 6.27 10.36
N LYS A 309 12.54 6.67 9.55
CA LYS A 309 12.45 7.87 8.71
C LYS A 309 11.37 7.68 7.64
N LYS A 310 10.48 8.67 7.49
CA LYS A 310 9.41 8.62 6.47
C LYS A 310 9.85 9.32 5.20
N ASP A 311 9.34 8.81 4.08
CA ASP A 311 9.56 9.41 2.76
C ASP A 311 9.10 10.88 2.74
N PRO A 312 9.99 11.84 2.40
CA PRO A 312 9.64 13.26 2.29
C PRO A 312 8.58 13.55 1.22
N PHE A 313 8.31 12.62 0.32
CA PHE A 313 7.26 12.71 -0.69
C PHE A 313 6.13 11.71 -0.46
N GLY A 314 6.13 10.99 0.67
CA GLY A 314 5.10 10.01 1.00
C GLY A 314 3.76 10.63 1.40
N ILE A 315 2.70 9.80 1.36
CA ILE A 315 1.35 10.20 1.81
C ILE A 315 1.35 10.69 3.26
N THR A 316 2.16 10.09 4.12
CA THR A 316 2.21 10.44 5.56
C THR A 316 2.62 11.88 5.83
N LEU A 317 3.54 12.44 5.05
CA LEU A 317 3.87 13.85 5.21
C LEU A 317 2.68 14.76 4.81
N THR A 318 1.95 14.38 3.77
CA THR A 318 0.75 15.14 3.35
C THR A 318 -0.39 15.02 4.36
N GLU A 319 -0.53 13.86 5.01
CA GLU A 319 -1.44 13.66 6.14
C GLU A 319 -1.04 14.61 7.28
N MET A 320 0.24 14.64 7.68
CA MET A 320 0.74 15.57 8.72
C MET A 320 0.41 17.04 8.41
N ASN A 321 0.69 17.49 7.18
CA ASN A 321 0.40 18.87 6.75
C ASN A 321 -1.10 19.19 6.81
N HIS A 322 -1.96 18.19 6.60
CA HIS A 322 -3.41 18.33 6.76
C HIS A 322 -3.79 18.40 8.24
N LEU A 323 -3.25 17.50 9.06
CA LEU A 323 -3.52 17.45 10.50
C LEU A 323 -3.11 18.74 11.20
N ASP A 324 -2.05 19.41 10.76
CA ASP A 324 -1.65 20.67 11.40
C ASP A 324 -2.70 21.76 11.32
N LYS A 325 -3.49 21.74 10.25
CA LYS A 325 -4.58 22.70 10.03
C LYS A 325 -5.85 22.31 10.79
N VAL A 326 -5.93 21.06 11.27
CA VAL A 326 -7.13 20.48 11.89
C VAL A 326 -6.98 20.38 13.41
N MET A 327 -5.78 20.05 13.89
CA MET A 327 -5.49 19.84 15.31
C MET A 327 -5.24 21.16 16.03
N ASP A 328 -6.26 21.64 16.74
CA ASP A 328 -6.19 22.68 17.76
C ASP A 328 -5.92 22.08 19.16
N GLN A 329 -6.02 22.91 20.21
CA GLN A 329 -5.75 22.51 21.60
C GLN A 329 -6.68 21.41 22.14
N SER A 330 -7.85 21.19 21.53
CA SER A 330 -8.75 20.11 21.96
C SER A 330 -8.19 18.70 21.65
N PHE A 331 -7.17 18.63 20.80
CA PHE A 331 -6.43 17.40 20.46
C PHE A 331 -5.17 17.18 21.29
N TYR A 332 -4.85 18.08 22.23
CA TYR A 332 -3.79 17.83 23.20
C TYR A 332 -4.16 16.63 24.08
N LEU A 333 -3.20 15.73 24.26
CA LEU A 333 -3.29 14.58 25.15
C LEU A 333 -2.42 14.86 26.37
N THR A 334 -2.98 14.74 27.57
CA THR A 334 -2.16 14.68 28.78
C THR A 334 -1.47 13.32 28.87
N LEU A 335 -0.38 13.22 29.64
CA LEU A 335 0.27 11.93 29.92
C LEU A 335 -0.71 10.90 30.52
N GLN A 336 -1.63 11.35 31.38
CA GLN A 336 -2.66 10.47 31.95
C GLN A 336 -3.63 9.94 30.86
N GLN A 337 -4.07 10.78 29.93
CA GLN A 337 -4.92 10.35 28.81
C GLN A 337 -4.16 9.38 27.90
N HIS A 338 -2.89 9.66 27.64
CA HIS A 338 -2.01 8.80 26.86
C HIS A 338 -1.83 7.41 27.50
N GLU A 339 -1.59 7.34 28.81
CA GLU A 339 -1.48 6.07 29.52
C GLU A 339 -2.80 5.27 29.45
N LYS A 340 -3.94 5.94 29.68
CA LYS A 340 -5.27 5.33 29.53
C LYS A 340 -5.48 4.79 28.10
N LEU A 341 -5.01 5.49 27.06
CA LEU A 341 -5.06 4.99 25.68
C LEU A 341 -4.25 3.70 25.54
N GLY A 342 -3.02 3.66 26.04
CA GLY A 342 -2.19 2.46 26.00
C GLY A 342 -2.84 1.24 26.66
N GLN A 343 -3.39 1.44 27.87
CA GLN A 343 -4.09 0.39 28.62
C GLN A 343 -5.40 -0.06 27.95
N LEU A 344 -6.07 0.86 27.25
CA LEU A 344 -7.28 0.54 26.50
C LEU A 344 -6.95 -0.31 25.27
N LEU A 345 -5.95 0.09 24.48
CA LEU A 345 -5.57 -0.59 23.24
C LEU A 345 -5.07 -2.02 23.48
N SER A 346 -4.38 -2.29 24.59
CA SER A 346 -3.93 -3.64 24.94
C SER A 346 -5.07 -4.63 25.20
N LYS A 347 -6.29 -4.12 25.46
CA LYS A 347 -7.52 -4.91 25.65
C LYS A 347 -8.37 -5.02 24.38
N LEU A 348 -7.95 -4.37 23.29
CA LEU A 348 -8.66 -4.39 22.01
C LEU A 348 -7.99 -5.37 21.06
N SER A 349 -8.81 -6.20 20.42
CA SER A 349 -8.43 -6.96 19.23
C SER A 349 -9.40 -6.64 18.10
N HIS A 350 -8.91 -6.77 16.86
CA HIS A 350 -9.72 -6.63 15.66
C HIS A 350 -10.51 -7.89 15.35
#